data_AF-A0A484TF36-F1
#
_entry.id   AF-A0A484TF36-F1
#
_cell.length_a   1.000
_cell.length_b   1.000
_cell.length_c   1.000
_cell.angle_alpha   90.00
_cell.angle_beta   90.00
_cell.angle_gamma   90.00
#
_symmetry.space_group_name_H-M   'P 1'
#
loop_
_entity.id
_entity.type
_entity.pdbx_description
1 polymer ?
#
loop_
_entity_poly.entity_id
_entity_poly.type
_entity_poly.pdbx_seq_one_letter_code
_entity_poly.pdbx_strand_id
1 'polypeptide(L)'
;MAPEAGASLLAAWATGGALSFVVEAGTLPRPRAPWRRPVHALAVHLSVWTAAYATLLALLARPWFAAALALAALLVVVLVGRAKFDALREPFVCQDFEYFTDALRHPRLYLPFLGWWRLLGALLACAGAFWAGLVLEPPHFDGGASARALAVLGCFAVGVGALCAARAASARLDTSWVAQRDVRAWGLVASLWRYGSQARQLPALAPPFAGLPLHLPARAEALPDLVTVQSESFFDARETYACLRADLLPRYDALRAQALAHGRLAVPAWGANTIRTEFAFLTGLEEAALGVHRYQPYQRLAASGVATIASRLREAGYRTVCVHPYHGTFYGRDRLMPLLGFDQFIDGAAFAGAAREGAYVGDVALASFVTGLLRAERDRPLYVHVITMENHGPLHWERVTAQDRDDVAGVPLPEGCDELVAYARHLRHADSMLGMLADALAAQPRDSGLCFFGDHVPIMPAAYRLLGEPPGHTHYLAWSPRRPGGGDARDLRASALARDFLARMGMC
;
A
#
# COMPACT_ATOMS: atom_id res chain seq x y z
N MET A 1 30.32 1.64 -42.68
CA MET A 1 30.03 0.43 -41.87
C MET A 1 29.90 -0.75 -42.82
N ALA A 2 30.56 -1.87 -42.53
CA ALA A 2 30.34 -3.10 -43.30
C ALA A 2 28.88 -3.57 -43.11
N PRO A 3 28.19 -4.06 -44.16
CA PRO A 3 26.79 -4.48 -44.10
C PRO A 3 26.50 -5.54 -43.02
N GLU A 4 27.49 -6.38 -42.68
CA GLU A 4 27.39 -7.40 -41.63
C GLU A 4 27.29 -6.82 -40.20
N ALA A 5 27.91 -5.66 -39.95
CA ALA A 5 27.86 -5.01 -38.64
C ALA A 5 26.46 -4.46 -38.34
N GLY A 6 25.83 -3.82 -39.33
CA GLY A 6 24.45 -3.34 -39.21
C GLY A 6 23.43 -4.45 -38.99
N ALA A 7 23.66 -5.64 -39.58
CA ALA A 7 22.78 -6.80 -39.42
C ALA A 7 22.78 -7.32 -37.98
N SER A 8 23.93 -7.35 -37.29
CA SER A 8 24.02 -7.82 -35.89
C SER A 8 23.24 -6.92 -34.92
N LEU A 9 23.33 -5.60 -35.09
CA LEU A 9 22.57 -4.63 -34.29
C LEU A 9 21.06 -4.84 -34.40
N LEU A 10 20.58 -4.93 -35.64
CA LEU A 10 19.16 -5.15 -35.91
C LEU A 10 18.69 -6.53 -35.42
N ALA A 11 19.50 -7.58 -35.60
CA ALA A 11 19.19 -8.92 -35.14
C ALA A 11 19.07 -8.99 -33.61
N ALA A 12 20.02 -8.40 -32.87
CA ALA A 12 19.98 -8.36 -31.41
C ALA A 12 18.77 -7.56 -30.90
N TRP A 13 18.51 -6.39 -31.50
CA TRP A 13 17.36 -5.56 -31.16
C TRP A 13 16.03 -6.28 -31.44
N ALA A 14 15.87 -6.90 -32.62
CA ALA A 14 14.63 -7.57 -33.01
C ALA A 14 14.38 -8.83 -32.18
N THR A 15 15.42 -9.65 -31.99
CA THR A 15 15.34 -10.88 -31.18
C THR A 15 15.01 -10.55 -29.73
N GLY A 16 15.73 -9.59 -29.14
CA GLY A 16 15.45 -9.17 -27.77
C GLY A 16 14.08 -8.50 -27.65
N GLY A 17 13.65 -7.72 -28.65
CA GLY A 17 12.32 -7.13 -28.71
C GLY A 17 11.22 -8.19 -28.70
N ALA A 18 11.35 -9.25 -29.50
CA ALA A 18 10.43 -10.38 -29.50
C ALA A 18 10.42 -11.13 -28.16
N LEU A 19 11.61 -11.45 -27.61
CA LEU A 19 11.76 -12.12 -26.32
C LEU A 19 11.21 -11.28 -25.15
N SER A 20 11.24 -9.96 -25.25
CA SER A 20 10.71 -9.08 -24.19
C SER A 20 9.20 -9.26 -23.99
N PHE A 21 8.44 -9.56 -25.05
CA PHE A 21 7.02 -9.94 -24.93
C PHE A 21 6.83 -11.31 -24.29
N VAL A 22 7.76 -12.25 -24.50
CA VAL A 22 7.74 -13.58 -23.87
C VAL A 22 8.01 -13.45 -22.37
N VAL A 23 9.01 -12.66 -21.98
CA VAL A 23 9.30 -12.36 -20.57
C VAL A 23 8.11 -11.67 -19.91
N GLU A 24 7.54 -10.66 -20.56
CA GLU A 24 6.37 -9.92 -20.06
C GLU A 24 5.10 -10.80 -19.96
N ALA A 25 4.98 -11.85 -20.77
CA ALA A 25 3.88 -12.83 -20.61
C ALA A 25 3.93 -13.55 -19.26
N GLY A 26 5.06 -13.47 -18.55
CA GLY A 26 5.21 -13.88 -17.17
C GLY A 26 4.49 -12.98 -16.16
N THR A 27 4.12 -11.74 -16.46
CA THR A 27 3.46 -10.86 -15.48
C THR A 27 2.10 -11.41 -15.01
N LEU A 28 1.71 -11.09 -13.77
CA LEU A 28 0.37 -11.32 -13.24
C LEU A 28 -0.35 -9.96 -13.02
N PRO A 29 -1.61 -9.79 -13.48
CA PRO A 29 -2.35 -10.73 -14.32
C PRO A 29 -1.72 -10.85 -15.71
N ARG A 30 -1.83 -12.03 -16.33
CA ARG A 30 -1.23 -12.30 -17.64
C ARG A 30 -1.74 -11.33 -18.70
N PRO A 31 -0.87 -10.54 -19.35
CA PRO A 31 -1.26 -9.68 -20.45
C PRO A 31 -1.88 -10.45 -21.61
N ARG A 32 -2.76 -9.79 -22.37
CA ARG A 32 -3.22 -10.32 -23.67
C ARG A 32 -2.01 -10.59 -24.58
N ALA A 33 -2.14 -11.57 -25.47
CA ALA A 33 -1.13 -11.82 -26.49
C ALA A 33 -0.88 -10.54 -27.32
N PRO A 34 0.35 -10.26 -27.77
CA PRO A 34 0.71 -8.98 -28.39
C PRO A 34 -0.23 -8.56 -29.54
N TRP A 35 -0.62 -9.48 -30.42
CA TRP A 35 -1.53 -9.22 -31.56
C TRP A 35 -2.97 -8.87 -31.16
N ARG A 36 -3.35 -8.99 -29.89
CA ARG A 36 -4.65 -8.59 -29.34
C ARG A 36 -4.59 -7.29 -28.53
N ARG A 37 -3.41 -6.67 -28.43
CA ARG A 37 -3.22 -5.41 -27.72
C ARG A 37 -3.42 -4.24 -28.68
N PRO A 38 -3.82 -3.06 -28.18
CA PRO A 38 -3.86 -1.87 -29.00
C PRO A 38 -2.48 -1.56 -29.62
N VAL A 39 -2.45 -1.10 -30.86
CA VAL A 39 -1.19 -0.77 -31.57
C VAL A 39 -0.33 0.24 -30.81
N HIS A 40 -0.96 1.19 -30.12
CA HIS A 40 -0.27 2.19 -29.32
C HIS A 40 0.41 1.57 -28.08
N ALA A 41 -0.14 0.50 -27.48
CA ALA A 41 0.52 -0.22 -26.40
C ALA A 41 1.78 -0.96 -26.89
N LEU A 42 1.69 -1.59 -28.07
CA LEU A 42 2.83 -2.23 -28.73
C LEU A 42 3.92 -1.20 -29.09
N ALA A 43 3.51 -0.03 -29.59
CA ALA A 43 4.42 1.06 -29.89
C ALA A 43 5.14 1.56 -28.64
N VAL A 44 4.45 1.73 -27.50
CA VAL A 44 5.09 2.08 -26.23
C VAL A 44 6.09 1.00 -25.81
N HIS A 45 5.71 -0.28 -25.84
CA HIS A 45 6.59 -1.38 -25.47
C HIS A 45 7.87 -1.40 -26.29
N LEU A 46 7.75 -1.40 -27.62
CA LEU A 46 8.89 -1.43 -28.53
C LEU A 46 9.75 -0.16 -28.41
N SER A 47 9.14 0.99 -28.14
CA SER A 47 9.85 2.25 -27.93
C SER A 47 10.67 2.23 -26.63
N VAL A 48 10.08 1.76 -25.52
CA VAL A 48 10.80 1.62 -24.25
C VAL A 48 11.91 0.58 -24.36
N TRP A 49 11.66 -0.56 -25.03
CA TRP A 49 12.68 -1.54 -25.36
C TRP A 49 13.83 -0.92 -26.16
N THR A 50 13.52 -0.16 -27.21
CA THR A 50 14.51 0.50 -28.07
C THR A 50 15.34 1.52 -27.28
N ALA A 51 14.72 2.30 -26.40
CA ALA A 51 15.43 3.27 -25.56
C ALA A 51 16.38 2.57 -24.56
N ALA A 52 15.94 1.48 -23.92
CA ALA A 52 16.77 0.70 -23.01
C ALA A 52 17.94 0.03 -23.75
N TYR A 53 17.65 -0.59 -24.89
CA TYR A 53 18.66 -1.23 -25.74
C TYR A 53 19.71 -0.21 -26.23
N ALA A 54 19.27 0.94 -26.77
CA ALA A 54 20.18 1.98 -27.27
C ALA A 54 21.06 2.56 -26.14
N THR A 55 20.50 2.74 -24.95
CA THR A 55 21.27 3.19 -23.78
C THR A 55 22.34 2.17 -23.39
N LEU A 56 21.97 0.90 -23.26
CA LEU A 56 22.92 -0.16 -22.89
C LEU A 56 23.96 -0.41 -23.98
N LEU A 57 23.56 -0.31 -25.25
CA LEU A 57 24.47 -0.40 -26.39
C LEU A 57 25.48 0.75 -26.39
N ALA A 58 25.06 1.98 -26.08
CA ALA A 58 25.98 3.12 -25.96
C ALA A 58 27.02 2.92 -24.84
N LEU A 59 26.62 2.29 -23.72
CA LEU A 59 27.49 2.05 -22.57
C LEU A 59 28.43 0.85 -22.76
N LEU A 60 27.93 -0.23 -23.36
CA LEU A 60 28.63 -1.51 -23.41
C LEU A 60 29.27 -1.78 -24.76
N ALA A 61 28.84 -1.08 -25.80
CA ALA A 61 29.17 -1.31 -27.21
C ALA A 61 28.96 -2.76 -27.67
N ARG A 62 28.13 -3.55 -26.97
CA ARG A 62 27.94 -4.99 -27.19
C ARG A 62 26.46 -5.30 -27.45
N PRO A 63 26.04 -5.52 -28.70
CA PRO A 63 24.64 -5.68 -29.09
C PRO A 63 23.89 -6.78 -28.34
N TRP A 64 24.41 -8.00 -28.31
CA TRP A 64 23.70 -9.14 -27.69
C TRP A 64 23.70 -9.05 -26.18
N PHE A 65 24.80 -8.60 -25.59
CA PHE A 65 24.91 -8.38 -24.16
C PHE A 65 23.99 -7.25 -23.67
N ALA A 66 23.88 -6.15 -24.43
CA ALA A 66 22.93 -5.09 -24.14
C ALA A 66 21.47 -5.60 -24.18
N ALA A 67 21.11 -6.40 -25.18
CA ALA A 67 19.78 -7.02 -25.27
C ALA A 67 19.53 -7.99 -24.10
N ALA A 68 20.50 -8.86 -23.77
CA ALA A 68 20.40 -9.81 -22.67
C ALA A 68 20.24 -9.10 -21.32
N LEU A 69 20.99 -8.02 -21.09
CA LEU A 69 20.90 -7.23 -19.86
C LEU A 69 19.56 -6.49 -19.75
N ALA A 70 19.03 -5.94 -20.84
CA ALA A 70 17.69 -5.34 -20.87
C ALA A 70 16.59 -6.39 -20.55
N LEU A 71 16.69 -7.60 -21.13
CA LEU A 71 15.77 -8.71 -20.85
C LEU A 71 15.87 -9.16 -19.39
N ALA A 72 17.08 -9.26 -18.85
CA ALA A 72 17.31 -9.62 -17.45
C ALA A 72 16.68 -8.59 -16.51
N ALA A 73 16.84 -7.29 -16.79
CA ALA A 73 16.20 -6.23 -16.02
C ALA A 73 14.66 -6.34 -16.05
N LEU A 74 14.08 -6.56 -17.24
CA LEU A 74 12.64 -6.79 -17.37
C LEU A 74 12.18 -8.04 -16.61
N LEU A 75 12.94 -9.13 -16.67
CA LEU A 75 12.64 -10.37 -15.96
C LEU A 75 12.61 -10.14 -14.44
N VAL A 76 13.56 -9.37 -13.89
CA VAL A 76 13.55 -9.02 -12.46
C VAL A 76 12.27 -8.29 -12.09
N VAL A 77 11.85 -7.28 -12.87
CA VAL A 77 10.59 -6.57 -12.62
C VAL A 77 9.38 -7.52 -12.70
N VAL A 78 9.37 -8.47 -13.64
CA VAL A 78 8.31 -9.49 -13.76
C VAL A 78 8.28 -10.41 -12.54
N LEU A 79 9.44 -10.88 -12.06
CA LEU A 79 9.54 -11.77 -10.90
C LEU A 79 9.13 -11.05 -9.60
N VAL A 80 9.60 -9.83 -9.38
CA VAL A 80 9.17 -8.98 -8.26
C VAL A 80 7.66 -8.72 -8.34
N GLY A 81 7.16 -8.41 -9.54
CA GLY A 81 5.73 -8.20 -9.77
C GLY A 81 4.86 -9.42 -9.49
N ARG A 82 5.35 -10.63 -9.77
CA ARG A 82 4.67 -11.88 -9.39
C ARG A 82 4.59 -12.04 -7.88
N ALA A 83 5.72 -11.90 -7.19
CA ALA A 83 5.76 -11.99 -5.74
C ALA A 83 4.83 -10.94 -5.09
N LYS A 84 4.81 -9.71 -5.62
CA LYS A 84 3.87 -8.66 -5.21
C LYS A 84 2.41 -9.09 -5.44
N PHE A 85 2.08 -9.62 -6.61
CA PHE A 85 0.72 -10.04 -6.94
C PHE A 85 0.23 -11.20 -6.05
N ASP A 86 1.14 -12.12 -5.71
CA ASP A 86 0.83 -13.26 -4.85
C ASP A 86 0.52 -12.83 -3.41
N ALA A 87 1.15 -11.74 -2.93
CA ALA A 87 0.92 -11.21 -1.59
C ALA A 87 -0.22 -10.17 -1.51
N LEU A 88 -0.29 -9.25 -2.49
CA LEU A 88 -1.11 -8.04 -2.44
C LEU A 88 -2.28 -8.04 -3.45
N ARG A 89 -2.39 -9.07 -4.30
CA ARG A 89 -3.40 -9.15 -5.38
C ARG A 89 -3.37 -7.96 -6.35
N GLU A 90 -2.22 -7.28 -6.42
CA GLU A 90 -1.99 -6.10 -7.22
C GLU A 90 -0.75 -6.27 -8.08
N PRO A 91 -0.81 -5.93 -9.39
CA PRO A 91 0.38 -5.99 -10.25
C PRO A 91 1.40 -4.93 -9.86
N PHE A 92 2.61 -5.08 -10.40
CA PHE A 92 3.64 -4.06 -10.28
C PHE A 92 3.23 -2.78 -11.03
N VAL A 93 3.30 -1.64 -10.36
CA VAL A 93 2.95 -0.30 -10.86
C VAL A 93 4.14 0.65 -10.70
N CYS A 94 4.09 1.81 -11.37
CA CYS A 94 5.21 2.75 -11.34
C CYS A 94 5.51 3.28 -9.92
N GLN A 95 4.48 3.42 -9.09
CA GLN A 95 4.59 3.86 -7.69
C GLN A 95 5.41 2.89 -6.84
N ASP A 96 5.49 1.61 -7.21
CA ASP A 96 6.31 0.64 -6.48
C ASP A 96 7.80 0.98 -6.52
N PHE A 97 8.25 1.74 -7.54
CA PHE A 97 9.63 2.20 -7.58
C PHE A 97 9.98 3.15 -6.42
N GLU A 98 8.98 3.84 -5.88
CA GLU A 98 9.15 4.81 -4.81
C GLU A 98 9.24 4.09 -3.44
N TYR A 99 8.62 2.92 -3.29
CA TYR A 99 8.77 2.10 -2.08
C TYR A 99 10.15 1.44 -1.96
N PHE A 100 10.96 1.34 -3.02
CA PHE A 100 12.32 0.79 -2.91
C PHE A 100 13.20 1.59 -1.94
N THR A 101 13.06 2.93 -1.91
CA THR A 101 13.84 3.73 -0.95
C THR A 101 13.41 3.48 0.49
N ASP A 102 12.13 3.28 0.71
CA ASP A 102 11.60 2.96 2.05
C ASP A 102 11.99 1.55 2.46
N ALA A 103 12.04 0.60 1.52
CA ALA A 103 12.52 -0.75 1.74
C ALA A 103 14.00 -0.80 2.16
N LEU A 104 14.83 0.08 1.59
CA LEU A 104 16.23 0.23 2.00
C LEU A 104 16.37 0.92 3.38
N ARG A 105 15.50 1.89 3.70
CA ARG A 105 15.52 2.62 4.99
C ARG A 105 14.97 1.79 6.15
N HIS A 106 14.01 0.91 5.88
CA HIS A 106 13.36 0.05 6.85
C HIS A 106 13.52 -1.43 6.47
N PRO A 107 14.76 -1.95 6.45
CA PRO A 107 15.04 -3.30 5.94
C PRO A 107 14.33 -4.41 6.72
N ARG A 108 13.95 -4.18 7.98
CA ARG A 108 13.16 -5.14 8.76
C ARG A 108 11.75 -5.38 8.20
N LEU A 109 11.19 -4.43 7.45
CA LEU A 109 9.90 -4.57 6.78
C LEU A 109 9.98 -5.38 5.46
N TYR A 110 11.16 -5.48 4.83
CA TYR A 110 11.28 -5.97 3.44
C TYR A 110 12.36 -7.03 3.17
N LEU A 111 13.43 -7.06 3.97
CA LEU A 111 14.65 -7.85 3.73
C LEU A 111 15.03 -8.94 4.75
N PRO A 112 14.16 -9.55 5.57
CA PRO A 112 14.67 -10.57 6.52
C PRO A 112 14.94 -11.96 5.91
N PHE A 113 14.88 -12.11 4.57
CA PHE A 113 14.88 -13.42 3.90
C PHE A 113 16.15 -13.78 3.12
N LEU A 114 17.03 -12.82 2.83
CA LEU A 114 18.27 -13.11 2.11
C LEU A 114 19.39 -13.32 3.13
N GLY A 115 19.51 -14.55 3.64
CA GLY A 115 20.67 -14.93 4.44
C GLY A 115 21.97 -14.50 3.72
N TRP A 116 22.93 -13.95 4.46
CA TRP A 116 24.10 -13.24 3.90
C TRP A 116 24.84 -14.03 2.80
N TRP A 117 24.87 -15.37 2.90
CA TRP A 117 25.47 -16.22 1.87
C TRP A 117 24.67 -16.38 0.59
N ARG A 118 23.33 -16.36 0.66
CA ARG A 118 22.49 -16.36 -0.55
C ARG A 118 22.60 -15.02 -1.28
N LEU A 119 22.66 -13.92 -0.51
CA LEU A 119 22.90 -12.59 -1.07
C LEU A 119 24.27 -12.51 -1.75
N LEU A 120 25.32 -12.92 -1.06
CA LEU A 120 26.68 -12.93 -1.62
C LEU A 120 26.77 -13.83 -2.86
N GLY A 121 26.19 -15.02 -2.81
CA GLY A 121 26.15 -15.93 -3.95
C GLY A 121 25.42 -15.34 -5.16
N ALA A 122 24.29 -14.67 -4.94
CA ALA A 122 23.56 -13.98 -6.01
C ALA A 122 24.38 -12.82 -6.62
N LEU A 123 25.07 -12.03 -5.79
CA LEU A 123 25.93 -10.95 -6.24
C LEU A 123 27.11 -11.47 -7.08
N LEU A 124 27.78 -12.53 -6.63
CA LEU A 124 28.87 -13.17 -7.37
C LEU A 124 28.39 -13.76 -8.70
N ALA A 125 27.22 -14.40 -8.72
CA ALA A 125 26.62 -14.90 -9.96
C ALA A 125 26.30 -13.78 -10.95
N CYS A 126 25.75 -12.65 -10.47
CA CYS A 126 25.50 -11.48 -11.30
C CYS A 126 26.81 -10.88 -11.84
N ALA A 127 27.83 -10.76 -11.00
CA ALA A 127 29.15 -10.26 -11.41
C ALA A 127 29.81 -11.18 -12.45
N GLY A 128 29.74 -12.49 -12.24
CA GLY A 128 30.26 -13.49 -13.17
C GLY A 128 29.54 -13.47 -14.52
N ALA A 129 28.20 -13.38 -14.52
CA ALA A 129 27.42 -13.24 -15.75
C ALA A 129 27.72 -11.93 -16.48
N PHE A 130 27.89 -10.83 -15.74
CA PHE A 130 28.26 -9.54 -16.32
C PHE A 130 29.66 -9.60 -16.95
N TRP A 131 30.66 -10.14 -16.23
CA TRP A 131 32.01 -10.32 -16.74
C TRP A 131 32.05 -11.22 -17.98
N ALA A 132 31.32 -12.35 -17.95
CA ALA A 132 31.21 -13.24 -19.09
C ALA A 132 30.63 -12.52 -20.32
N GLY A 133 29.60 -11.69 -20.15
CA GLY A 133 29.06 -10.87 -21.23
C GLY A 133 30.07 -9.88 -21.83
N LEU A 134 30.96 -9.31 -21.01
CA LEU A 134 32.04 -8.45 -21.51
C LEU A 134 33.11 -9.24 -22.28
N VAL A 135 33.42 -10.46 -21.85
CA VAL A 135 34.51 -11.26 -22.45
C VAL A 135 34.06 -12.00 -23.70
N LEU A 136 32.84 -12.55 -23.70
CA LEU A 136 32.34 -13.41 -24.78
C LEU A 136 31.93 -12.63 -26.03
N GLU A 137 31.50 -11.38 -25.89
CA GLU A 137 31.15 -10.53 -27.03
C GLU A 137 32.20 -9.42 -27.16
N PRO A 138 32.96 -9.34 -28.26
CA PRO A 138 33.83 -8.20 -28.50
C PRO A 138 32.99 -6.93 -28.67
N PRO A 139 33.52 -5.74 -28.35
CA PRO A 139 32.82 -4.50 -28.67
C PRO A 139 32.52 -4.43 -30.18
N HIS A 140 31.42 -3.78 -30.52
CA HIS A 140 30.92 -3.65 -31.88
C HIS A 140 31.43 -2.35 -32.54
N PHE A 141 31.76 -1.36 -31.71
CA PHE A 141 32.28 -0.06 -32.14
C PHE A 141 33.79 0.00 -31.91
N ASP A 142 34.55 -0.68 -32.77
CA ASP A 142 36.01 -0.84 -32.62
C ASP A 142 36.82 0.23 -33.39
N GLY A 143 36.13 1.24 -33.93
CA GLY A 143 36.76 2.35 -34.62
C GLY A 143 37.52 3.30 -33.69
N GLY A 144 38.27 4.23 -34.28
CA GLY A 144 38.92 5.32 -33.56
C GLY A 144 37.95 6.15 -32.70
N ALA A 145 38.47 6.99 -31.81
CA ALA A 145 37.67 7.72 -30.82
C ALA A 145 36.46 8.47 -31.41
N SER A 146 36.62 9.09 -32.58
CA SER A 146 35.54 9.81 -33.27
C SER A 146 34.42 8.90 -33.77
N ALA A 147 34.74 7.69 -34.25
CA ALA A 147 33.74 6.73 -34.70
C ALA A 147 32.90 6.21 -33.51
N ARG A 148 33.55 5.96 -32.36
CA ARG A 148 32.86 5.61 -31.12
C ARG A 148 31.96 6.73 -30.62
N ALA A 149 32.44 7.98 -30.65
CA ALA A 149 31.64 9.14 -30.26
C ALA A 149 30.38 9.29 -31.14
N LEU A 150 30.52 9.14 -32.47
CA LEU A 150 29.38 9.17 -33.39
C LEU A 150 28.39 8.02 -33.15
N ALA A 151 28.87 6.82 -32.83
CA ALA A 151 28.01 5.68 -32.49
C ALA A 151 27.22 5.93 -31.20
N VAL A 152 27.85 6.48 -30.16
CA VAL A 152 27.20 6.85 -28.90
C VAL A 152 26.16 7.96 -29.12
N LEU A 153 26.49 8.99 -29.91
CA LEU A 153 25.54 10.03 -30.30
C LEU A 153 24.35 9.48 -31.09
N GLY A 154 24.58 8.54 -32.02
CA GLY A 154 23.54 7.84 -32.75
C GLY A 154 22.62 7.04 -31.83
N CYS A 155 23.18 6.27 -30.89
CA CYS A 155 22.41 5.54 -29.88
C CYS A 155 21.59 6.49 -28.99
N PHE A 156 22.18 7.61 -28.59
CA PHE A 156 21.48 8.64 -27.82
C PHE A 156 20.30 9.23 -28.60
N ALA A 157 20.51 9.61 -29.87
CA ALA A 157 19.45 10.13 -30.72
C ALA A 157 18.30 9.12 -30.93
N VAL A 158 18.63 7.85 -31.18
CA VAL A 158 17.65 6.75 -31.27
C VAL A 158 16.90 6.58 -29.95
N GLY A 159 17.61 6.59 -28.82
CA GLY A 159 17.00 6.48 -27.49
C GLY A 159 16.02 7.62 -27.21
N VAL A 160 16.42 8.87 -27.45
CA VAL A 160 15.54 10.04 -27.28
C VAL A 160 14.33 9.97 -28.22
N GLY A 161 14.55 9.65 -29.50
CA GLY A 161 13.46 9.49 -30.47
C GLY A 161 12.45 8.42 -30.04
N ALA A 162 12.94 7.30 -29.51
CA ALA A 162 12.10 6.24 -28.97
C ALA A 162 11.32 6.70 -27.73
N LEU A 163 11.91 7.43 -26.79
CA LEU A 163 11.19 7.99 -25.63
C LEU A 163 10.10 8.99 -26.05
N CYS A 164 10.37 9.82 -27.06
CA CYS A 164 9.36 10.72 -27.65
C CYS A 164 8.20 9.93 -28.28
N ALA A 165 8.51 8.86 -29.03
CA ALA A 165 7.51 7.98 -29.62
C ALA A 165 6.67 7.27 -28.55
N ALA A 166 7.30 6.77 -27.48
CA ALA A 166 6.61 6.18 -26.33
C ALA A 166 5.66 7.19 -25.67
N ARG A 167 6.08 8.45 -25.48
CA ARG A 167 5.22 9.51 -24.93
C ARG A 167 4.02 9.78 -25.82
N ALA A 168 4.23 9.93 -27.13
CA ALA A 168 3.16 10.21 -28.09
C ALA A 168 2.16 9.04 -28.21
N ALA A 169 2.66 7.79 -28.25
CA ALA A 169 1.82 6.60 -28.27
C ALA A 169 1.03 6.43 -26.96
N SER A 170 1.69 6.66 -25.81
CA SER A 170 1.07 6.57 -24.48
C SER A 170 -0.05 7.59 -24.27
N ALA A 171 0.01 8.75 -24.92
CA ALA A 171 -1.06 9.74 -24.86
C ALA A 171 -2.38 9.23 -25.46
N ARG A 172 -2.34 8.18 -26.30
CA ARG A 172 -3.53 7.57 -26.94
C ARG A 172 -4.08 6.35 -26.19
N LEU A 173 -3.48 5.98 -25.05
CA LEU A 173 -3.96 4.91 -24.17
C LEU A 173 -5.12 5.44 -23.29
N ASP A 174 -6.26 4.77 -23.34
CA ASP A 174 -7.43 5.07 -22.49
C ASP A 174 -7.35 4.33 -21.15
N THR A 175 -6.83 5.01 -20.12
CA THR A 175 -6.56 4.45 -18.79
C THR A 175 -7.82 4.22 -17.98
N SER A 176 -8.03 2.97 -17.53
CA SER A 176 -9.04 2.71 -16.50
C SER A 176 -8.53 3.02 -15.09
N TRP A 177 -7.22 3.23 -14.93
CA TRP A 177 -6.55 3.38 -13.63
C TRP A 177 -6.74 2.18 -12.71
N VAL A 178 -7.02 1.01 -13.28
CA VAL A 178 -7.13 -0.25 -12.55
C VAL A 178 -6.03 -1.12 -13.10
N ALA A 179 -4.92 -1.22 -12.37
CA ALA A 179 -3.68 -1.79 -12.86
C ALA A 179 -3.86 -3.22 -13.36
N GLN A 180 -4.72 -4.03 -12.73
CA GLN A 180 -5.05 -5.38 -13.19
C GLN A 180 -5.66 -5.35 -14.61
N ARG A 181 -6.55 -4.40 -14.89
CA ARG A 181 -7.18 -4.23 -16.21
C ARG A 181 -6.20 -3.67 -17.23
N ASP A 182 -5.47 -2.63 -16.86
CA ASP A 182 -4.54 -1.93 -17.74
C ASP A 182 -3.33 -2.83 -18.12
N VAL A 183 -2.72 -3.54 -17.15
CA VAL A 183 -1.66 -4.53 -17.41
C VAL A 183 -2.17 -5.66 -18.29
N ARG A 184 -3.39 -6.15 -18.04
CA ARG A 184 -3.99 -7.19 -18.89
C ARG A 184 -4.22 -6.70 -20.32
N ALA A 185 -4.64 -5.45 -20.49
CA ALA A 185 -4.96 -4.88 -21.80
C ALA A 185 -3.71 -4.50 -22.61
N TRP A 186 -2.68 -3.97 -21.96
CA TRP A 186 -1.56 -3.29 -22.62
C TRP A 186 -0.20 -3.96 -22.45
N GLY A 187 -0.05 -4.77 -21.40
CA GLY A 187 1.26 -5.23 -20.93
C GLY A 187 1.79 -4.38 -19.78
N LEU A 188 2.75 -4.94 -19.06
CA LEU A 188 3.44 -4.31 -17.94
C LEU A 188 4.21 -3.06 -18.39
N VAL A 189 5.00 -3.15 -19.46
CA VAL A 189 5.88 -2.04 -19.89
C VAL A 189 5.06 -0.81 -20.28
N ALA A 190 4.01 -1.01 -21.07
CA ALA A 190 3.12 0.07 -21.47
C ALA A 190 2.37 0.68 -20.28
N SER A 191 1.95 -0.15 -19.32
CA SER A 191 1.26 0.32 -18.10
C SER A 191 2.19 1.13 -17.20
N LEU A 192 3.41 0.65 -16.94
CA LEU A 192 4.42 1.37 -16.17
C LEU A 192 4.75 2.73 -16.79
N TRP A 193 4.95 2.76 -18.09
CA TRP A 193 5.22 4.01 -18.82
C TRP A 193 4.05 4.99 -18.71
N ARG A 194 2.82 4.52 -18.95
CA ARG A 194 1.62 5.37 -18.87
C ARG A 194 1.42 5.92 -17.46
N TYR A 195 1.52 5.07 -16.44
CA TYR A 195 1.35 5.44 -15.05
C TYR A 195 2.43 6.43 -14.60
N GLY A 196 3.70 6.17 -14.94
CA GLY A 196 4.81 7.06 -14.64
C GLY A 196 4.69 8.43 -15.34
N SER A 197 4.19 8.45 -16.58
CA SER A 197 3.96 9.70 -17.32
C SER A 197 2.86 10.58 -16.70
N GLN A 198 1.99 9.97 -15.88
CA GLN A 198 0.83 10.61 -15.25
C GLN A 198 1.05 10.90 -13.76
N ALA A 199 2.07 10.32 -13.14
CA ALA A 199 2.42 10.53 -11.73
C ALA A 199 2.74 11.99 -11.35
N ARG A 200 2.98 12.88 -12.33
CA ARG A 200 3.22 14.32 -12.12
C ARG A 200 1.96 15.18 -12.22
N GLN A 201 0.84 14.64 -12.72
CA GLN A 201 -0.39 15.39 -12.94
C GLN A 201 -1.35 15.13 -11.78
N LEU A 202 -1.79 16.17 -11.08
CA LEU A 202 -2.80 16.03 -10.03
C LEU A 202 -4.19 15.99 -10.66
N PRO A 203 -5.07 15.05 -10.25
CA PRO A 203 -6.46 15.06 -10.65
C PRO A 203 -7.18 16.27 -10.03
N ALA A 204 -8.23 16.74 -10.69
CA ALA A 204 -9.17 17.68 -10.07
C ALA A 204 -9.97 16.92 -9.00
N LEU A 205 -9.81 17.31 -7.74
CA LEU A 205 -10.46 16.67 -6.60
C LEU A 205 -11.56 17.58 -6.03
N ALA A 206 -12.66 16.97 -5.59
CA ALA A 206 -13.71 17.60 -4.81
C ALA A 206 -13.86 16.84 -3.48
N PRO A 207 -12.98 17.10 -2.49
CA PRO A 207 -13.00 16.36 -1.23
C PRO A 207 -14.30 16.64 -0.46
N PRO A 208 -15.04 15.61 -0.01
CA PRO A 208 -16.31 15.79 0.71
C PRO A 208 -16.25 16.65 1.97
N PHE A 209 -15.07 16.80 2.59
CA PHE A 209 -14.89 17.66 3.77
C PHE A 209 -14.67 19.14 3.44
N ALA A 210 -14.42 19.49 2.18
CA ALA A 210 -14.32 20.89 1.79
C ALA A 210 -15.69 21.57 1.91
N GLY A 211 -15.82 22.49 2.86
CA GLY A 211 -17.06 23.22 3.10
C GLY A 211 -18.20 22.37 3.66
N LEU A 212 -17.91 21.19 4.24
CA LEU A 212 -18.92 20.37 4.90
C LEU A 212 -19.52 21.18 6.09
N PRO A 213 -20.83 21.48 6.08
CA PRO A 213 -21.46 22.18 7.19
C PRO A 213 -21.46 21.26 8.42
N LEU A 214 -20.97 21.79 9.54
CA LEU A 214 -21.03 21.10 10.84
C LEU A 214 -22.09 21.76 11.73
N HIS A 215 -22.93 20.94 12.36
CA HIS A 215 -23.87 21.36 13.40
C HIS A 215 -23.10 21.60 14.71
N LEU A 216 -22.53 22.80 14.85
CA LEU A 216 -21.79 23.18 16.05
C LEU A 216 -22.76 23.66 17.14
N PRO A 217 -22.70 23.10 18.36
CA PRO A 217 -23.49 23.60 19.47
C PRO A 217 -23.02 25.01 19.87
N ALA A 218 -23.91 25.78 20.50
CA ALA A 218 -23.61 27.15 20.94
C ALA A 218 -22.46 27.26 21.96
N ARG A 219 -22.06 26.15 22.60
CA ARG A 219 -20.96 26.05 23.56
C ARG A 219 -19.99 24.97 23.11
N ALA A 220 -18.70 25.30 23.02
CA ALA A 220 -17.66 24.36 22.58
C ALA A 220 -17.51 23.16 23.55
N GLU A 221 -17.90 23.32 24.81
CA GLU A 221 -17.95 22.27 25.83
C GLU A 221 -18.98 21.18 25.54
N ALA A 222 -19.96 21.46 24.66
CA ALA A 222 -20.98 20.51 24.23
C ALA A 222 -20.56 19.67 23.01
N LEU A 223 -19.43 19.98 22.37
CA LEU A 223 -18.87 19.16 21.30
C LEU A 223 -18.28 17.85 21.89
N PRO A 224 -18.52 16.68 21.24
CA PRO A 224 -18.03 15.41 21.73
C PRO A 224 -16.53 15.22 21.48
N ASP A 225 -15.84 14.47 22.34
CA ASP A 225 -14.52 13.92 22.03
C ASP A 225 -14.66 12.79 21.01
N LEU A 226 -13.81 12.76 20.00
CA LEU A 226 -13.88 11.80 18.90
C LEU A 226 -12.59 10.99 18.83
N VAL A 227 -12.70 9.67 18.91
CA VAL A 227 -11.58 8.75 18.69
C VAL A 227 -11.88 7.91 17.48
N THR A 228 -10.94 7.86 16.54
CA THR A 228 -10.98 6.96 15.40
C THR A 228 -9.77 6.04 15.45
N VAL A 229 -9.97 4.76 15.23
CA VAL A 229 -8.91 3.74 15.28
C VAL A 229 -8.91 3.01 13.96
N GLN A 230 -7.85 3.21 13.20
CA GLN A 230 -7.46 2.35 12.10
C GLN A 230 -6.63 1.20 12.67
N SER A 231 -7.30 0.07 12.90
CA SER A 231 -6.69 -1.13 13.45
C SER A 231 -6.05 -1.94 12.32
N GLU A 232 -4.72 -2.03 12.37
CA GLU A 232 -3.91 -2.73 11.37
C GLU A 232 -4.45 -4.12 11.10
N SER A 233 -4.72 -4.39 9.83
CA SER A 233 -5.18 -5.66 9.31
C SER A 233 -6.46 -6.23 9.97
N PHE A 234 -7.25 -5.43 10.69
CA PHE A 234 -8.41 -5.94 11.43
C PHE A 234 -9.56 -6.35 10.51
N PHE A 235 -10.02 -7.59 10.62
CA PHE A 235 -11.33 -8.03 10.15
C PHE A 235 -11.84 -9.15 11.06
N ASP A 236 -13.16 -9.33 11.15
CA ASP A 236 -13.75 -10.42 11.93
C ASP A 236 -13.50 -11.77 11.23
N ALA A 237 -12.38 -12.40 11.60
CA ALA A 237 -11.90 -13.63 11.01
C ALA A 237 -12.84 -14.82 11.22
N ARG A 238 -13.69 -14.76 12.24
CA ARG A 238 -14.65 -15.83 12.56
C ARG A 238 -15.70 -16.01 11.47
N GLU A 239 -16.01 -14.95 10.71
CA GLU A 239 -16.92 -15.03 9.55
C GLU A 239 -16.34 -15.86 8.39
N THR A 240 -15.01 -15.93 8.28
CA THR A 240 -14.32 -16.67 7.20
C THR A 240 -13.82 -18.03 7.69
N TYR A 241 -13.36 -18.09 8.94
CA TYR A 241 -12.69 -19.25 9.52
C TYR A 241 -13.47 -19.77 10.73
N ALA A 242 -14.42 -20.68 10.46
CA ALA A 242 -15.26 -21.32 11.48
C ALA A 242 -14.46 -22.16 12.51
N CYS A 243 -13.17 -22.37 12.27
CA CYS A 243 -12.29 -23.04 13.20
C CYS A 243 -11.87 -22.18 14.40
N LEU A 244 -12.05 -20.87 14.33
CA LEU A 244 -11.79 -19.95 15.43
C LEU A 244 -12.92 -20.00 16.47
N ARG A 245 -12.59 -19.70 17.73
CA ARG A 245 -13.58 -19.60 18.80
C ARG A 245 -14.63 -18.54 18.50
N ALA A 246 -15.89 -18.86 18.79
CA ALA A 246 -16.99 -17.92 18.63
C ALA A 246 -16.86 -16.71 19.58
N ASP A 247 -16.28 -16.90 20.77
CA ASP A 247 -16.08 -15.87 21.80
C ASP A 247 -14.70 -15.17 21.72
N LEU A 248 -14.03 -15.20 20.56
CA LEU A 248 -12.69 -14.61 20.38
C LEU A 248 -12.67 -13.08 20.59
N LEU A 249 -13.76 -12.38 20.24
CA LEU A 249 -13.85 -10.92 20.22
C LEU A 249 -15.03 -10.41 21.10
N PRO A 250 -15.02 -10.67 22.42
CA PRO A 250 -16.16 -10.41 23.28
C PRO A 250 -16.46 -8.90 23.43
N ARG A 251 -15.45 -8.03 23.44
CA ARG A 251 -15.65 -6.57 23.54
C ARG A 251 -16.24 -6.02 22.25
N TYR A 252 -15.74 -6.47 21.11
CA TYR A 252 -16.27 -6.14 19.79
C TYR A 252 -17.73 -6.55 19.68
N ASP A 253 -18.09 -7.78 20.06
CA ASP A 253 -19.48 -8.26 19.98
C ASP A 253 -20.42 -7.44 20.88
N ALA A 254 -20.00 -7.13 22.11
CA ALA A 254 -20.78 -6.32 23.05
C ALA A 254 -21.01 -4.89 22.54
N LEU A 255 -19.96 -4.24 22.00
CA LEU A 255 -20.06 -2.89 21.46
C LEU A 255 -20.82 -2.85 20.14
N ARG A 256 -20.66 -3.87 19.29
CA ARG A 256 -21.40 -4.01 18.03
C ARG A 256 -22.91 -4.04 18.27
N ALA A 257 -23.36 -4.78 19.29
CA ALA A 257 -24.78 -4.86 19.66
C ALA A 257 -25.40 -3.50 20.08
N GLN A 258 -24.58 -2.55 20.52
CA GLN A 258 -24.99 -1.21 20.96
C GLN A 258 -24.49 -0.11 20.02
N ALA A 259 -23.93 -0.49 18.87
CA ALA A 259 -23.26 0.42 17.96
C ALA A 259 -24.25 1.37 17.31
N LEU A 260 -23.81 2.61 17.12
CA LEU A 260 -24.46 3.58 16.25
C LEU A 260 -24.55 3.05 14.83
N ALA A 261 -23.49 2.38 14.35
CA ALA A 261 -23.51 1.53 13.16
C ALA A 261 -22.35 0.55 13.16
N HIS A 262 -22.49 -0.54 12.42
CA HIS A 262 -21.41 -1.48 12.17
C HIS A 262 -21.64 -2.21 10.85
N GLY A 263 -20.60 -2.88 10.34
CA GLY A 263 -20.75 -3.74 9.17
C GLY A 263 -19.43 -3.95 8.46
N ARG A 264 -19.52 -4.39 7.20
CA ARG A 264 -18.36 -4.61 6.36
C ARG A 264 -17.88 -3.27 5.79
N LEU A 265 -16.57 -3.15 5.68
CA LEU A 265 -15.91 -1.98 5.11
C LEU A 265 -15.20 -2.36 3.82
N ALA A 266 -15.63 -1.78 2.72
CA ALA A 266 -14.91 -1.85 1.45
C ALA A 266 -13.69 -0.92 1.52
N VAL A 267 -12.51 -1.50 1.39
CA VAL A 267 -11.21 -0.82 1.51
C VAL A 267 -10.40 -0.91 0.20
N PRO A 268 -9.62 0.12 -0.16
CA PRO A 268 -8.82 0.16 -1.39
C PRO A 268 -7.46 -0.55 -1.27
N ALA A 269 -7.36 -1.56 -0.40
CA ALA A 269 -6.10 -2.21 -0.04
C ALA A 269 -6.31 -3.69 0.29
N TRP A 270 -5.29 -4.51 0.01
CA TRP A 270 -5.22 -5.92 0.38
C TRP A 270 -3.81 -6.22 0.89
N GLY A 271 -3.69 -6.79 2.08
CA GLY A 271 -2.42 -7.26 2.66
C GLY A 271 -1.46 -6.16 3.12
N ALA A 272 -1.45 -5.01 2.47
CA ALA A 272 -0.59 -3.87 2.76
C ALA A 272 -1.18 -2.57 2.17
N ASN A 273 -0.45 -1.46 2.33
CA ASN A 273 -0.79 -0.12 1.86
C ASN A 273 -1.86 0.59 2.69
N THR A 274 -1.78 0.47 4.03
CA THR A 274 -2.53 1.19 5.07
C THR A 274 -2.89 2.64 4.70
N ILE A 275 -1.96 3.38 4.09
CA ILE A 275 -2.17 4.78 3.69
C ILE A 275 -3.30 4.99 2.68
N ARG A 276 -3.73 3.97 1.93
CA ARG A 276 -4.84 4.09 0.97
C ARG A 276 -6.17 4.16 1.69
N THR A 277 -6.38 3.28 2.68
CA THR A 277 -7.56 3.31 3.53
C THR A 277 -7.55 4.53 4.44
N GLU A 278 -6.38 4.89 4.99
CA GLU A 278 -6.17 6.12 5.78
C GLU A 278 -6.56 7.36 4.97
N PHE A 279 -6.06 7.48 3.73
CA PHE A 279 -6.40 8.61 2.86
C PHE A 279 -7.89 8.64 2.52
N ALA A 280 -8.50 7.50 2.20
CA ALA A 280 -9.92 7.41 1.90
C ALA A 280 -10.76 7.85 3.10
N PHE A 281 -10.46 7.35 4.29
CA PHE A 281 -11.15 7.74 5.53
C PHE A 281 -10.99 9.23 5.83
N LEU A 282 -9.75 9.74 5.80
CA LEU A 282 -9.47 11.13 6.18
C LEU A 282 -10.06 12.13 5.19
N THR A 283 -10.00 11.87 3.89
CA THR A 283 -10.43 12.82 2.84
C THR A 283 -11.87 12.62 2.40
N GLY A 284 -12.42 11.42 2.59
CA GLY A 284 -13.69 10.99 2.02
C GLY A 284 -13.67 10.74 0.50
N LEU A 285 -12.51 10.82 -0.15
CA LEU A 285 -12.40 10.63 -1.59
C LEU A 285 -12.44 9.14 -1.97
N GLU A 286 -13.23 8.83 -2.99
CA GLU A 286 -13.25 7.51 -3.61
C GLU A 286 -11.95 7.25 -4.38
N GLU A 287 -11.46 6.01 -4.32
CA GLU A 287 -10.23 5.58 -4.99
C GLU A 287 -10.25 5.87 -6.51
N ALA A 288 -11.43 5.73 -7.14
CA ALA A 288 -11.61 5.97 -8.57
C ALA A 288 -11.37 7.43 -8.99
N ALA A 289 -11.49 8.40 -8.07
CA ALA A 289 -11.25 9.81 -8.35
C ALA A 289 -9.75 10.19 -8.34
N LEU A 290 -8.89 9.31 -7.81
CA LEU A 290 -7.48 9.62 -7.57
C LEU A 290 -6.58 9.37 -8.79
N GLY A 291 -7.13 8.80 -9.87
CA GLY A 291 -6.36 8.40 -11.05
C GLY A 291 -5.20 7.48 -10.67
N VAL A 292 -4.00 7.77 -11.16
CA VAL A 292 -2.79 6.99 -10.85
C VAL A 292 -2.37 7.10 -9.37
N HIS A 293 -2.77 8.16 -8.68
CA HIS A 293 -2.35 8.41 -7.29
C HIS A 293 -3.05 7.50 -6.29
N ARG A 294 -4.08 6.73 -6.71
CA ARG A 294 -4.71 5.70 -5.87
C ARG A 294 -3.71 4.71 -5.29
N TYR A 295 -2.60 4.45 -6.01
CA TYR A 295 -1.59 3.49 -5.59
C TYR A 295 -0.67 4.04 -4.49
N GLN A 296 -0.54 5.37 -4.37
CA GLN A 296 0.27 6.06 -3.37
C GLN A 296 -0.22 7.51 -3.14
N PRO A 297 -1.34 7.71 -2.44
CA PRO A 297 -2.00 9.02 -2.38
C PRO A 297 -1.22 10.09 -1.58
N TYR A 298 -0.38 9.65 -0.64
CA TYR A 298 0.27 10.53 0.34
C TYR A 298 1.34 11.44 -0.25
N GLN A 299 2.09 10.99 -1.26
CA GLN A 299 3.20 11.81 -1.77
C GLN A 299 2.76 13.10 -2.45
N ARG A 300 1.64 13.03 -3.19
CA ARG A 300 1.21 14.12 -4.09
C ARG A 300 -0.10 14.75 -3.65
N LEU A 301 -1.09 13.94 -3.25
CA LEU A 301 -2.42 14.44 -2.92
C LEU A 301 -2.51 14.95 -1.48
N ALA A 302 -1.90 14.24 -0.51
CA ALA A 302 -1.86 14.76 0.86
C ALA A 302 -1.08 16.09 0.93
N ALA A 303 0.00 16.21 0.14
CA ALA A 303 0.78 17.43 0.03
C ALA A 303 0.05 18.60 -0.68
N SER A 304 -1.06 18.36 -1.38
CA SER A 304 -1.81 19.43 -2.08
C SER A 304 -2.79 20.21 -1.19
N GLY A 305 -2.84 19.92 0.12
CA GLY A 305 -3.74 20.60 1.06
C GLY A 305 -5.21 20.19 0.90
N VAL A 306 -5.45 18.91 0.59
CA VAL A 306 -6.80 18.36 0.46
C VAL A 306 -7.56 18.48 1.79
N ALA A 307 -8.83 18.91 1.75
CA ALA A 307 -9.66 18.98 2.94
C ALA A 307 -9.93 17.57 3.49
N THR A 308 -9.83 17.44 4.82
CA THR A 308 -9.99 16.20 5.57
C THR A 308 -10.94 16.38 6.76
N ILE A 309 -11.38 15.27 7.36
CA ILE A 309 -12.05 15.27 8.66
C ILE A 309 -11.23 16.02 9.72
N ALA A 310 -9.91 15.83 9.77
CA ALA A 310 -9.05 16.50 10.74
C ALA A 310 -9.03 18.02 10.54
N SER A 311 -8.79 18.48 9.32
CA SER A 311 -8.81 19.92 9.00
C SER A 311 -10.15 20.57 9.33
N ARG A 312 -11.26 19.87 9.05
CA ARG A 312 -12.61 20.39 9.25
C ARG A 312 -13.02 20.37 10.72
N LEU A 313 -12.56 19.38 11.50
CA LEU A 313 -12.71 19.38 12.97
C LEU A 313 -11.82 20.45 13.62
N ARG A 314 -10.59 20.66 13.14
CA ARG A 314 -9.71 21.75 13.61
C ARG A 314 -10.37 23.12 13.42
N GLU A 315 -10.93 23.36 12.24
CA GLU A 315 -11.70 24.58 11.95
C GLU A 315 -12.99 24.70 12.81
N ALA A 316 -13.47 23.60 13.39
CA ALA A 316 -14.58 23.60 14.35
C ALA A 316 -14.13 23.77 15.82
N GLY A 317 -12.83 23.98 16.07
CA GLY A 317 -12.27 24.23 17.40
C GLY A 317 -11.73 22.99 18.12
N TYR A 318 -11.65 21.84 17.43
CA TYR A 318 -10.99 20.65 18.00
C TYR A 318 -9.48 20.81 18.07
N ARG A 319 -8.86 20.24 19.10
CA ARG A 319 -7.47 19.80 18.99
C ARG A 319 -7.44 18.47 18.26
N THR A 320 -6.59 18.38 17.26
CA THR A 320 -6.51 17.22 16.37
C THR A 320 -5.16 16.53 16.53
N VAL A 321 -5.17 15.26 16.95
CA VAL A 321 -3.97 14.48 17.23
C VAL A 321 -4.00 13.19 16.42
N CYS A 322 -2.92 12.93 15.69
CA CYS A 322 -2.68 11.63 15.06
C CYS A 322 -1.64 10.86 15.87
N VAL A 323 -1.91 9.60 16.20
CA VAL A 323 -1.01 8.75 17.00
C VAL A 323 -0.71 7.48 16.23
N HIS A 324 0.57 7.18 16.03
CA HIS A 324 1.03 5.97 15.36
C HIS A 324 2.34 5.48 15.99
N PRO A 325 2.39 4.31 16.64
CA PRO A 325 3.56 3.88 17.40
C PRO A 325 4.66 3.27 16.51
N TYR A 326 5.02 3.97 15.43
CA TYR A 326 6.08 3.59 14.50
C TYR A 326 6.92 4.81 14.08
N HIS A 327 8.01 4.59 13.37
CA HIS A 327 8.88 5.67 12.90
C HIS A 327 8.11 6.73 12.12
N GLY A 328 8.16 7.99 12.55
CA GLY A 328 7.34 9.04 11.95
C GLY A 328 7.66 9.36 10.48
N THR A 329 8.89 9.07 10.05
CA THR A 329 9.30 9.22 8.64
C THR A 329 8.73 8.14 7.72
N PHE A 330 8.15 7.07 8.28
CA PHE A 330 7.51 6.03 7.48
C PHE A 330 6.28 6.59 6.76
N TYR A 331 6.26 6.44 5.43
CA TYR A 331 5.35 7.14 4.51
C TYR A 331 5.36 8.68 4.59
N GLY A 332 6.36 9.28 5.26
CA GLY A 332 6.46 10.73 5.46
C GLY A 332 5.35 11.31 6.34
N ARG A 333 4.79 10.52 7.27
CA ARG A 333 3.67 10.96 8.12
C ARG A 333 4.02 12.18 8.99
N ASP A 334 5.25 12.27 9.46
CA ASP A 334 5.78 13.44 10.20
C ASP A 334 5.55 14.77 9.47
N ARG A 335 5.75 14.78 8.16
CA ARG A 335 5.52 15.95 7.31
C ARG A 335 4.07 16.07 6.84
N LEU A 336 3.40 14.96 6.56
CA LEU A 336 2.10 14.95 5.90
C LEU A 336 0.92 15.14 6.86
N MET A 337 0.99 14.62 8.08
CA MET A 337 -0.10 14.75 9.06
C MET A 337 -0.45 16.22 9.36
N PRO A 338 0.52 17.14 9.54
CA PRO A 338 0.21 18.57 9.67
C PRO A 338 -0.51 19.16 8.46
N LEU A 339 -0.13 18.76 7.24
CA LEU A 339 -0.77 19.21 6.00
C LEU A 339 -2.19 18.67 5.83
N LEU A 340 -2.46 17.49 6.39
CA LEU A 340 -3.78 16.89 6.46
C LEU A 340 -4.65 17.46 7.59
N GLY A 341 -4.17 18.47 8.32
CA GLY A 341 -4.97 19.22 9.28
C GLY A 341 -4.83 18.78 10.73
N PHE A 342 -3.88 17.90 11.06
CA PHE A 342 -3.57 17.54 12.44
C PHE A 342 -2.68 18.60 13.12
N ASP A 343 -3.00 18.97 14.35
CA ASP A 343 -2.18 19.87 15.17
C ASP A 343 -0.92 19.17 15.69
N GLN A 344 -1.01 17.85 15.90
CA GLN A 344 0.07 17.06 16.44
C GLN A 344 0.10 15.66 15.81
N PHE A 345 1.30 15.21 15.45
CA PHE A 345 1.58 13.82 15.13
C PHE A 345 2.51 13.23 16.20
N ILE A 346 2.09 12.13 16.82
CA ILE A 346 2.82 11.41 17.86
C ILE A 346 3.27 10.08 17.26
N ASP A 347 4.59 9.92 17.15
CA ASP A 347 5.21 8.76 16.53
C ASP A 347 5.79 7.78 17.56
N GLY A 348 6.49 6.76 17.09
CA GLY A 348 7.11 5.70 17.90
C GLY A 348 8.10 6.19 18.96
N ALA A 349 8.65 7.41 18.85
CA ALA A 349 9.55 7.93 19.88
C ALA A 349 8.84 8.11 21.24
N ALA A 350 7.53 8.40 21.23
CA ALA A 350 6.71 8.51 22.44
C ALA A 350 6.43 7.15 23.13
N PHE A 351 6.76 6.04 22.47
CA PHE A 351 6.50 4.68 22.93
C PHE A 351 7.79 3.94 23.29
N ALA A 352 8.87 4.67 23.57
CA ALA A 352 10.11 4.08 24.06
C ALA A 352 9.85 3.31 25.37
N GLY A 353 10.12 2.00 25.35
CA GLY A 353 9.88 1.12 26.50
C GLY A 353 8.43 0.67 26.69
N ALA A 354 7.52 1.01 25.78
CA ALA A 354 6.17 0.44 25.78
C ALA A 354 6.21 -1.08 25.57
N ALA A 355 5.22 -1.79 26.13
CA ALA A 355 5.04 -3.21 25.88
C ALA A 355 4.85 -3.48 24.38
N ARG A 356 5.44 -4.58 23.91
CA ARG A 356 5.46 -4.99 22.51
C ARG A 356 4.88 -6.38 22.37
N GLU A 357 4.17 -6.56 21.28
CA GLU A 357 3.66 -7.85 20.83
C GLU A 357 4.35 -8.14 19.49
N GLY A 358 5.08 -9.26 19.44
CA GLY A 358 6.00 -9.55 18.35
C GLY A 358 7.00 -8.41 18.12
N ALA A 359 7.00 -7.84 16.91
CA ALA A 359 7.93 -6.80 16.50
C ALA A 359 7.43 -5.37 16.69
N TYR A 360 6.22 -5.14 17.22
CA TYR A 360 5.60 -3.81 17.24
C TYR A 360 5.09 -3.45 18.63
N VAL A 361 4.80 -2.17 18.86
CA VAL A 361 4.15 -1.73 20.11
C VAL A 361 2.75 -2.33 20.14
N GLY A 362 2.39 -2.92 21.29
CA GLY A 362 1.10 -3.59 21.42
C GLY A 362 -0.06 -2.61 21.49
N ASP A 363 -1.22 -3.03 20.98
CA ASP A 363 -2.48 -2.29 20.91
C ASP A 363 -2.96 -1.89 22.31
N VAL A 364 -2.74 -2.74 23.33
CA VAL A 364 -3.05 -2.43 24.74
C VAL A 364 -2.19 -1.28 25.29
N ALA A 365 -0.91 -1.24 24.93
CA ALA A 365 0.00 -0.16 25.32
C ALA A 365 -0.38 1.16 24.61
N LEU A 366 -0.74 1.08 23.33
CA LEU A 366 -1.26 2.21 22.56
C LEU A 366 -2.58 2.74 23.13
N ALA A 367 -3.51 1.86 23.50
CA ALA A 367 -4.78 2.22 24.13
C ALA A 367 -4.57 2.95 25.46
N SER A 368 -3.60 2.50 26.26
CA SER A 368 -3.22 3.15 27.52
C SER A 368 -2.73 4.58 27.31
N PHE A 369 -1.89 4.79 26.29
CA PHE A 369 -1.41 6.11 25.91
C PHE A 369 -2.54 7.05 25.48
N VAL A 370 -3.42 6.57 24.59
CA VAL A 370 -4.59 7.35 24.11
C VAL A 370 -5.55 7.67 25.25
N THR A 371 -5.77 6.73 26.18
CA THR A 371 -6.53 6.97 27.41
C THR A 371 -5.92 8.07 28.26
N GLY A 372 -4.58 8.13 28.35
CA GLY A 372 -3.86 9.22 28.99
C GLY A 372 -4.12 10.58 28.32
N LEU A 373 -4.08 10.64 26.98
CA LEU A 373 -4.40 11.85 26.22
C LEU A 373 -5.84 12.34 26.47
N LEU A 374 -6.81 11.41 26.42
CA LEU A 374 -8.21 11.70 26.72
C LEU A 374 -8.38 12.25 28.14
N ARG A 375 -7.60 11.75 29.11
CA ARG A 375 -7.64 12.23 30.50
C ARG A 375 -6.96 13.58 30.72
N ALA A 376 -5.97 13.92 29.91
CA ALA A 376 -5.22 15.17 30.03
C ALA A 376 -5.95 16.36 29.40
N GLU A 377 -6.68 16.15 28.30
CA GLU A 377 -7.41 17.22 27.61
C GLU A 377 -8.78 17.46 28.27
N ARG A 378 -9.04 18.71 28.68
CA ARG A 378 -10.26 19.08 29.41
C ARG A 378 -10.94 20.33 28.82
N ASP A 379 -10.14 21.23 28.26
CA ASP A 379 -10.59 22.58 27.91
C ASP A 379 -11.19 22.68 26.51
N ARG A 380 -10.80 21.78 25.60
CA ARG A 380 -11.24 21.76 24.19
C ARG A 380 -11.66 20.36 23.76
N PRO A 381 -12.60 20.23 22.80
CA PRO A 381 -12.93 18.92 22.25
C PRO A 381 -11.71 18.31 21.54
N LEU A 382 -11.49 17.03 21.78
CA LEU A 382 -10.34 16.31 21.25
C LEU A 382 -10.75 15.39 20.10
N TYR A 383 -10.02 15.44 18.99
CA TYR A 383 -10.08 14.43 17.94
C TYR A 383 -8.76 13.65 17.93
N VAL A 384 -8.81 12.35 18.20
CA VAL A 384 -7.66 11.46 18.11
C VAL A 384 -7.86 10.47 16.96
N HIS A 385 -6.95 10.48 15.99
CA HIS A 385 -6.84 9.44 14.99
C HIS A 385 -5.69 8.50 15.35
N VAL A 386 -5.99 7.24 15.60
CA VAL A 386 -5.05 6.22 16.06
C VAL A 386 -4.81 5.24 14.92
N ILE A 387 -3.55 4.99 14.59
CA ILE A 387 -3.14 4.01 13.59
C ILE A 387 -2.31 2.95 14.29
N THR A 388 -2.83 1.74 14.42
CA THR A 388 -2.13 0.67 15.13
C THR A 388 -1.03 0.02 14.27
N MET A 389 -0.21 -0.84 14.88
CA MET A 389 0.86 -1.59 14.20
C MET A 389 0.96 -3.03 14.64
N GLU A 390 0.33 -3.43 15.75
CA GLU A 390 0.60 -4.73 16.38
C GLU A 390 0.42 -5.88 15.41
N ASN A 391 -0.70 -5.88 14.70
CA ASN A 391 -1.08 -6.93 13.78
C ASN A 391 -0.36 -6.85 12.42
N HIS A 392 0.61 -5.93 12.30
CA HIS A 392 1.41 -5.80 11.09
C HIS A 392 2.29 -7.05 10.94
N GLY A 393 2.28 -7.64 9.74
CA GLY A 393 3.06 -8.83 9.46
C GLY A 393 4.59 -8.63 9.52
N PRO A 394 5.36 -9.70 9.25
CA PRO A 394 4.88 -10.99 8.74
C PRO A 394 4.58 -12.03 9.83
N LEU A 395 3.33 -12.47 9.88
CA LEU A 395 2.78 -13.43 10.84
C LEU A 395 3.47 -14.81 10.78
N HIS A 396 3.99 -15.20 9.62
CA HIS A 396 4.64 -16.51 9.42
C HIS A 396 6.02 -16.64 10.10
N TRP A 397 6.54 -15.57 10.69
CA TRP A 397 7.76 -15.64 11.51
C TRP A 397 7.49 -15.70 13.00
N GLU A 398 6.25 -15.46 13.39
CA GLU A 398 5.91 -15.49 14.79
C GLU A 398 5.89 -16.92 15.29
N ARG A 399 6.38 -17.09 16.52
CA ARG A 399 6.31 -18.38 17.18
C ARG A 399 4.89 -18.55 17.70
N VAL A 400 4.31 -19.68 17.33
CA VAL A 400 3.02 -20.14 17.82
C VAL A 400 3.25 -21.30 18.78
N THR A 401 2.76 -21.16 20.00
CA THR A 401 2.80 -22.19 21.04
C THR A 401 1.52 -23.03 21.02
N ALA A 402 1.51 -24.14 21.75
CA ALA A 402 0.28 -24.92 21.96
C ALA A 402 -0.79 -24.08 22.68
N GLN A 403 -0.39 -23.25 23.65
CA GLN A 403 -1.32 -22.36 24.36
C GLN A 403 -1.95 -21.33 23.42
N ASP A 404 -1.18 -20.74 22.51
CA ASP A 404 -1.73 -19.80 21.51
C ASP A 404 -2.82 -20.47 20.67
N ARG A 405 -2.65 -21.76 20.33
CA ARG A 405 -3.65 -22.53 19.58
C ARG A 405 -4.89 -22.78 20.42
N ASP A 406 -4.73 -23.23 21.66
CA ASP A 406 -5.85 -23.52 22.57
C ASP A 406 -6.67 -22.27 22.88
N ASP A 407 -6.01 -21.11 22.95
CA ASP A 407 -6.62 -19.81 23.21
C ASP A 407 -7.53 -19.32 22.07
N VAL A 408 -7.28 -19.72 20.82
CA VAL A 408 -7.98 -19.16 19.65
C VAL A 408 -8.83 -20.18 18.88
N ALA A 409 -8.55 -21.47 19.02
CA ALA A 409 -9.22 -22.54 18.29
C ALA A 409 -10.55 -22.93 18.96
N GLY A 410 -11.65 -22.90 18.19
CA GLY A 410 -12.94 -23.46 18.58
C GLY A 410 -13.06 -24.95 18.24
N VAL A 411 -12.33 -25.39 17.22
CA VAL A 411 -12.16 -26.79 16.80
C VAL A 411 -10.71 -27.01 16.36
N PRO A 412 -10.23 -28.25 16.22
CA PRO A 412 -8.85 -28.52 15.78
C PRO A 412 -8.50 -27.79 14.46
N LEU A 413 -7.44 -26.97 14.51
CA LEU A 413 -6.91 -26.26 13.35
C LEU A 413 -6.03 -27.21 12.50
N PRO A 414 -6.10 -27.14 11.16
CA PRO A 414 -5.18 -27.91 10.30
C PRO A 414 -3.71 -27.59 10.57
N GLU A 415 -2.83 -28.57 10.34
CA GLU A 415 -1.39 -28.33 10.33
C GLU A 415 -1.03 -27.26 9.28
N GLY A 416 -0.06 -26.39 9.60
CA GLY A 416 0.37 -25.31 8.72
C GLY A 416 -0.47 -24.02 8.79
N CYS A 417 -1.44 -23.93 9.70
CA CYS A 417 -2.25 -22.71 9.94
C CYS A 417 -1.67 -21.76 11.02
N ASP A 418 -0.37 -21.79 11.29
CA ASP A 418 0.26 -20.96 12.33
C ASP A 418 0.05 -19.46 12.09
N GLU A 419 0.03 -19.02 10.82
CA GLU A 419 -0.27 -17.63 10.46
C GLU A 419 -1.65 -17.17 11.00
N LEU A 420 -2.66 -18.03 10.92
CA LEU A 420 -4.01 -17.73 11.42
C LEU A 420 -4.04 -17.69 12.95
N VAL A 421 -3.25 -18.54 13.62
CA VAL A 421 -3.16 -18.56 15.09
C VAL A 421 -2.49 -17.29 15.60
N ALA A 422 -1.35 -16.92 15.01
CA ALA A 422 -0.66 -15.68 15.34
C ALA A 422 -1.58 -14.46 15.12
N TYR A 423 -2.27 -14.42 13.97
CA TYR A 423 -3.24 -13.37 13.67
C TYR A 423 -4.41 -13.32 14.69
N ALA A 424 -4.99 -14.46 15.03
CA ALA A 424 -6.08 -14.54 16.00
C ALA A 424 -5.66 -14.12 17.42
N ARG A 425 -4.40 -14.34 17.81
CA ARG A 425 -3.83 -13.80 19.04
C ARG A 425 -3.83 -12.26 19.03
N HIS A 426 -3.32 -11.64 17.97
CA HIS A 426 -3.33 -10.18 17.83
C HIS A 426 -4.74 -9.58 17.76
N LEU A 427 -5.69 -10.29 17.15
CA LEU A 427 -7.11 -9.91 17.17
C LEU A 427 -7.68 -9.79 18.60
N ARG A 428 -7.27 -10.63 19.54
CA ARG A 428 -7.68 -10.51 20.96
C ARG A 428 -7.11 -9.24 21.62
N HIS A 429 -5.93 -8.80 21.23
CA HIS A 429 -5.34 -7.56 21.73
C HIS A 429 -6.01 -6.34 21.12
N ALA A 430 -6.38 -6.39 19.83
CA ALA A 430 -7.22 -5.38 19.19
C ALA A 430 -8.60 -5.27 19.89
N ASP A 431 -9.22 -6.39 20.24
CA ASP A 431 -10.46 -6.44 21.05
C ASP A 431 -10.28 -5.79 22.43
N SER A 432 -9.15 -6.08 23.08
CA SER A 432 -8.80 -5.49 24.38
C SER A 432 -8.61 -3.97 24.28
N MET A 433 -7.90 -3.48 23.26
CA MET A 433 -7.75 -2.05 22.98
C MET A 433 -9.10 -1.38 22.75
N LEU A 434 -9.95 -1.97 21.90
CA LEU A 434 -11.30 -1.47 21.65
C LEU A 434 -12.09 -1.34 22.96
N GLY A 435 -12.03 -2.37 23.81
CA GLY A 435 -12.65 -2.36 25.13
C GLY A 435 -12.15 -1.24 26.03
N MET A 436 -10.83 -1.08 26.14
CA MET A 436 -10.20 -0.04 26.98
C MET A 436 -10.57 1.37 26.53
N LEU A 437 -10.59 1.62 25.23
CA LEU A 437 -10.96 2.93 24.68
C LEU A 437 -12.44 3.22 24.93
N ALA A 438 -13.32 2.23 24.75
CA ALA A 438 -14.74 2.40 25.05
C ALA A 438 -14.98 2.73 26.54
N ASP A 439 -14.31 2.01 27.45
CA ASP A 439 -14.40 2.27 28.90
C ASP A 439 -13.85 3.66 29.27
N ALA A 440 -12.72 4.06 28.67
CA ALA A 440 -12.14 5.37 28.87
C ALA A 440 -13.07 6.50 28.40
N LEU A 441 -13.71 6.35 27.24
CA LEU A 441 -14.64 7.33 26.69
C LEU A 441 -15.96 7.38 27.47
N ALA A 442 -16.44 6.25 28.00
CA ALA A 442 -17.60 6.20 28.89
C ALA A 442 -17.37 6.94 30.21
N ALA A 443 -16.13 6.92 30.71
CA ALA A 443 -15.74 7.63 31.92
C ALA A 443 -15.52 9.14 31.73
N GLN A 444 -15.52 9.65 30.49
CA GLN A 444 -15.34 11.07 30.23
C GLN A 444 -16.61 11.87 30.57
N PRO A 445 -16.46 13.09 31.14
CA PRO A 445 -17.59 13.96 31.45
C PRO A 445 -18.23 14.54 30.18
N ARG A 446 -17.45 14.75 29.12
CA ARG A 446 -17.89 15.19 27.80
C ARG A 446 -18.59 14.05 27.06
N ASP A 447 -19.49 14.37 26.14
CA ASP A 447 -20.00 13.38 25.19
C ASP A 447 -18.82 12.86 24.33
N SER A 448 -18.94 11.64 23.81
CA SER A 448 -17.82 11.02 23.09
C SER A 448 -18.27 10.01 22.05
N GLY A 449 -17.41 9.78 21.05
CA GLY A 449 -17.63 8.79 19.99
C GLY A 449 -16.36 8.02 19.68
N LEU A 450 -16.52 6.74 19.35
CA LEU A 450 -15.46 5.83 18.92
C LEU A 450 -15.82 5.25 17.56
N CYS A 451 -14.93 5.38 16.58
CA CYS A 451 -15.01 4.67 15.30
C CYS A 451 -13.81 3.76 15.16
N PHE A 452 -14.01 2.45 15.14
CA PHE A 452 -12.96 1.45 15.02
C PHE A 452 -13.12 0.70 13.70
N PHE A 453 -12.06 0.59 12.90
CA PHE A 453 -12.13 -0.03 11.58
C PHE A 453 -10.81 -0.67 11.16
N GLY A 454 -10.89 -1.71 10.34
CA GLY A 454 -9.72 -2.31 9.69
C GLY A 454 -9.35 -1.65 8.37
N ASP A 455 -8.06 -1.60 8.07
CA ASP A 455 -7.53 -0.97 6.86
C ASP A 455 -7.40 -1.92 5.65
N HIS A 456 -7.04 -3.18 5.89
CA HIS A 456 -7.03 -4.27 4.90
C HIS A 456 -7.11 -5.64 5.58
N VAL A 457 -7.22 -6.72 4.81
CA VAL A 457 -6.99 -8.09 5.33
C VAL A 457 -5.49 -8.39 5.45
N PRO A 458 -5.04 -9.29 6.35
CA PRO A 458 -3.61 -9.61 6.54
C PRO A 458 -3.02 -10.42 5.37
N ILE A 459 -1.70 -10.65 5.42
CA ILE A 459 -0.99 -11.55 4.49
C ILE A 459 -0.76 -12.90 5.19
N MET A 460 -1.59 -13.90 4.87
CA MET A 460 -1.52 -15.27 5.42
C MET A 460 -1.52 -16.33 4.31
N PRO A 461 -0.50 -16.37 3.43
CA PRO A 461 -0.52 -17.21 2.23
C PRO A 461 -0.60 -18.72 2.53
N ALA A 462 -0.06 -19.20 3.65
CA ALA A 462 -0.19 -20.60 4.02
C ALA A 462 -1.61 -20.91 4.50
N ALA A 463 -2.18 -20.06 5.37
CA ALA A 463 -3.55 -20.21 5.83
C ALA A 463 -4.55 -20.10 4.67
N TYR A 464 -4.37 -19.13 3.75
CA TYR A 464 -5.24 -18.93 2.59
C TYR A 464 -5.25 -20.12 1.63
N ARG A 465 -4.10 -20.78 1.42
CA ARG A 465 -4.05 -22.01 0.60
C ARG A 465 -4.83 -23.17 1.22
N LEU A 466 -4.88 -23.24 2.54
CA LEU A 466 -5.50 -24.36 3.27
C LEU A 466 -6.99 -24.12 3.55
N LEU A 467 -7.36 -22.90 3.91
CA LEU A 467 -8.68 -22.55 4.43
C LEU A 467 -9.50 -21.67 3.49
N GLY A 468 -8.88 -21.13 2.43
CA GLY A 468 -9.49 -20.16 1.54
C GLY A 468 -9.17 -18.70 1.91
N GLU A 469 -9.27 -17.84 0.90
CA GLU A 469 -9.06 -16.40 1.05
C GLU A 469 -10.30 -15.71 1.63
N PRO A 470 -10.12 -14.67 2.46
CA PRO A 470 -11.23 -13.83 2.87
C PRO A 470 -11.75 -13.00 1.68
N PRO A 471 -12.98 -12.46 1.75
CA PRO A 471 -13.57 -11.65 0.68
C PRO A 471 -12.88 -10.30 0.43
N GLY A 472 -11.90 -9.90 1.26
CA GLY A 472 -11.11 -8.68 1.09
C GLY A 472 -11.74 -7.41 1.66
N HIS A 473 -12.97 -7.48 2.17
CA HIS A 473 -13.52 -6.42 3.01
C HIS A 473 -13.03 -6.58 4.45
N THR A 474 -12.92 -5.47 5.17
CA THR A 474 -12.68 -5.45 6.61
C THR A 474 -13.99 -5.19 7.36
N HIS A 475 -13.90 -4.91 8.66
CA HIS A 475 -15.04 -4.56 9.49
C HIS A 475 -14.85 -3.20 10.13
N TYR A 476 -15.97 -2.55 10.43
CA TYR A 476 -15.98 -1.33 11.22
C TYR A 476 -17.09 -1.36 12.28
N LEU A 477 -16.95 -0.51 13.29
CA LEU A 477 -18.01 -0.14 14.21
C LEU A 477 -17.89 1.35 14.58
N ALA A 478 -19.02 2.00 14.77
CA ALA A 478 -19.17 3.34 15.31
C ALA A 478 -20.02 3.24 16.58
N TRP A 479 -19.54 3.78 17.69
CA TRP A 479 -20.16 3.64 19.01
C TRP A 479 -20.04 4.92 19.82
N SER A 480 -20.98 5.14 20.73
CA SER A 480 -20.94 6.24 21.70
C SER A 480 -21.56 5.77 23.02
N PRO A 481 -20.97 6.12 24.19
CA PRO A 481 -21.48 5.70 25.49
C PRO A 481 -22.82 6.35 25.83
N ARG A 482 -23.08 7.58 25.36
CA ARG A 482 -24.28 8.35 25.70
C ARG A 482 -25.34 8.31 24.62
N ARG A 483 -25.03 7.70 23.47
CA ARG A 483 -25.92 7.55 22.33
C ARG A 483 -25.96 6.06 21.96
N PRO A 484 -26.66 5.23 22.75
CA PRO A 484 -26.79 3.82 22.42
C PRO A 484 -27.51 3.71 21.08
N GLY A 485 -26.86 3.06 20.11
CA GLY A 485 -27.49 2.74 18.84
C GLY A 485 -28.29 1.44 18.93
N GLY A 486 -29.08 1.16 17.89
CA GLY A 486 -29.83 -0.10 17.76
C GLY A 486 -29.02 -1.24 17.16
N GLY A 487 -27.70 -1.11 17.01
CA GLY A 487 -26.88 -2.04 16.23
C GLY A 487 -27.20 -1.95 14.73
N ASP A 488 -27.19 -0.74 14.18
CA ASP A 488 -27.52 -0.50 12.76
C ASP A 488 -26.47 -1.16 11.84
N ALA A 489 -26.83 -2.31 11.29
CA ALA A 489 -25.97 -3.11 10.41
C ALA A 489 -26.03 -2.56 8.97
N ARG A 490 -24.91 -2.02 8.48
CA ARG A 490 -24.78 -1.53 7.11
C ARG A 490 -23.36 -1.65 6.60
N ASP A 491 -23.21 -1.93 5.32
CA ASP A 491 -21.90 -1.92 4.68
C ASP A 491 -21.55 -0.52 4.18
N LEU A 492 -20.29 -0.14 4.35
CA LEU A 492 -19.76 1.17 3.93
C LEU A 492 -18.48 1.01 3.12
N ARG A 493 -18.10 2.10 2.45
CA ARG A 493 -16.75 2.29 1.91
C ARG A 493 -15.93 3.09 2.91
N ALA A 494 -14.62 2.88 2.95
CA ALA A 494 -13.71 3.67 3.78
C ALA A 494 -13.89 5.19 3.60
N SER A 495 -14.11 5.64 2.36
CA SER A 495 -14.43 7.01 1.96
C SER A 495 -15.72 7.59 2.56
N ALA A 496 -16.69 6.74 2.90
CA ALA A 496 -17.96 7.19 3.47
C ALA A 496 -17.96 7.17 5.01
N LEU A 497 -17.06 6.40 5.63
CA LEU A 497 -17.11 6.06 7.04
C LEU A 497 -16.98 7.28 7.96
N ALA A 498 -16.00 8.16 7.71
CA ALA A 498 -15.77 9.33 8.54
C ALA A 498 -16.99 10.28 8.57
N ARG A 499 -17.65 10.48 7.42
CA ARG A 499 -18.86 11.31 7.34
C ARG A 499 -20.08 10.64 7.98
N ASP A 500 -20.26 9.34 7.78
CA ASP A 500 -21.31 8.57 8.46
C ASP A 500 -21.14 8.63 9.98
N PHE A 501 -19.90 8.51 10.48
CA PHE A 501 -19.59 8.65 11.90
C PHE A 501 -19.95 10.04 12.44
N LEU A 502 -19.54 11.13 11.78
CA LEU A 502 -19.91 12.49 12.20
C LEU A 502 -21.43 12.72 12.18
N ALA A 503 -22.14 12.20 11.18
CA ALA A 503 -23.59 12.31 11.10
C ALA A 503 -24.27 11.59 12.28
N ARG A 504 -23.79 10.39 12.66
CA ARG A 504 -24.31 9.65 13.84
C ARG A 504 -23.96 10.32 15.17
N MET A 505 -22.86 11.06 15.20
CA MET A 505 -22.52 11.98 16.28
C MET A 505 -23.32 13.29 16.23
N GLY A 506 -24.31 13.42 15.32
CA GLY A 506 -25.19 14.59 15.20
C GLY A 506 -24.46 15.86 14.77
N MET A 507 -23.31 15.71 14.10
CA MET A 507 -22.45 16.83 13.69
C MET A 507 -22.63 17.22 12.23
N CYS A 508 -23.28 16.41 11.39
CA CYS A 508 -23.49 16.67 9.96
C CYS A 508 -24.95 16.42 9.59
#